data_AF-A0AAW0XXX1-F1
#
_entry.id   AF-A0AAW0XXX1-F1
#
_cell.length_a   1.000
_cell.length_b   1.000
_cell.length_c   1.000
_cell.angle_alpha   90.00
_cell.angle_beta   90.00
_cell.angle_gamma   90.00
#
_symmetry.space_group_name_H-M   'P 1'
#
loop_
_entity.id
_entity.type
_entity.pdbx_description
1 polymer ?
#
loop_
_entity_poly.entity_id
_entity_poly.type
_entity_poly.pdbx_seq_one_letter_code
_entity_poly.pdbx_strand_id
1 'polypeptide(L)'
;QNVEVGNFGGWEIISQRMKEANKITANYIDLLKQVASAMDTFGRALIKTARDSRLPDMEHGELKASLLAARTSVEYWGQDSVDAADAITTEVTQLSQYLTQAKLICKHAKEQAKQRQQQVREGMRRVQQAQRESQEKTSRVDG
;
A
#
# COMPACT_ATOMS: atom_id res chain seq x y z
N GLN A 1 1.33 -33.59 -26.71
CA GLN A 1 1.02 -33.65 -25.27
C GLN A 1 0.55 -32.27 -24.84
N ASN A 2 -0.65 -32.12 -24.27
CA ASN A 2 -1.16 -30.85 -23.75
C ASN A 2 -0.41 -30.49 -22.45
N VAL A 3 0.62 -29.64 -22.56
CA VAL A 3 1.46 -29.19 -21.43
C VAL A 3 0.77 -28.12 -20.57
N GLU A 4 -0.36 -27.57 -21.03
CA GLU A 4 -1.03 -26.42 -20.41
C GLU A 4 -1.92 -26.80 -19.21
N VAL A 5 -2.47 -28.02 -19.17
CA VAL A 5 -3.41 -28.41 -18.11
C VAL A 5 -2.64 -28.70 -16.82
N GLY A 6 -2.72 -27.78 -15.86
CA GLY A 6 -2.06 -27.89 -14.55
C GLY A 6 -0.80 -27.06 -14.38
N ASN A 7 -0.39 -26.28 -15.40
CA ASN A 7 0.66 -25.27 -15.24
C ASN A 7 0.09 -24.05 -14.52
N PHE A 8 0.45 -23.89 -13.24
CA PHE A 8 -0.02 -22.80 -12.38
C PHE A 8 1.03 -21.71 -12.15
N GLY A 9 2.12 -21.69 -12.93
CA GLY A 9 3.19 -20.69 -12.78
C GLY A 9 2.71 -19.24 -12.94
N GLY A 10 1.69 -19.01 -13.79
CA GLY A 10 1.07 -17.68 -13.93
C GLY A 10 0.46 -17.16 -12.62
N TRP A 11 -0.13 -18.05 -11.81
CA TRP A 11 -0.67 -17.68 -10.50
C TRP A 11 0.43 -17.33 -9.50
N GLU A 12 1.56 -18.04 -9.54
CA GLU A 12 2.71 -17.74 -8.68
C GLU A 12 3.29 -16.35 -8.97
N ILE A 13 3.40 -15.98 -10.25
CA ILE A 13 3.83 -14.64 -10.66
C ILE A 13 2.88 -13.57 -10.12
N ILE A 14 1.57 -13.74 -10.30
CA ILE A 14 0.55 -12.80 -9.79
C ILE A 14 0.65 -12.70 -8.26
N SER A 15 0.75 -13.84 -7.56
CA SER A 15 0.85 -13.85 -6.10
C SER A 15 2.11 -13.14 -5.62
N GLN A 16 3.23 -13.29 -6.30
CA GLN A 16 4.48 -12.62 -5.97
C GLN A 16 4.39 -11.11 -6.18
N ARG A 17 3.89 -10.66 -7.34
CA ARG A 17 3.66 -9.23 -7.62
C ARG A 17 2.74 -8.58 -6.59
N MET A 18 1.72 -9.31 -6.13
CA MET A 18 0.79 -8.78 -5.13
C MET A 18 1.45 -8.65 -3.74
N LYS A 19 2.36 -9.55 -3.37
CA LYS A 19 3.17 -9.39 -2.14
C LYS A 19 4.08 -8.16 -2.23
N GLU A 20 4.71 -7.96 -3.40
CA GLU A 20 5.57 -6.80 -3.65
C GLU A 20 4.79 -5.50 -3.60
N ALA A 21 3.62 -5.43 -4.24
CA ALA A 21 2.71 -4.29 -4.16
C ALA A 21 2.35 -3.96 -2.71
N ASN A 22 1.94 -4.96 -1.92
CA ASN A 22 1.63 -4.78 -0.50
C ASN A 22 2.83 -4.26 0.32
N LYS A 23 4.05 -4.70 -0.02
CA LYS A 23 5.28 -4.22 0.63
C LYS A 23 5.57 -2.77 0.26
N ILE A 24 5.45 -2.40 -1.01
CA ILE A 24 5.65 -1.03 -1.48
C ILE A 24 4.64 -0.09 -0.83
N THR A 25 3.36 -0.47 -0.79
CA THR A 25 2.32 0.32 -0.13
C THR A 25 2.60 0.49 1.36
N ALA A 26 3.06 -0.57 2.07
CA ALA A 26 3.44 -0.45 3.47
C ALA A 26 4.60 0.54 3.67
N ASN A 27 5.65 0.43 2.85
CA ASN A 27 6.79 1.36 2.91
C ASN A 27 6.37 2.80 2.62
N TYR A 28 5.45 3.01 1.67
CA TYR A 28 4.93 4.33 1.33
C TYR A 28 4.11 4.92 2.48
N ILE A 29 3.27 4.12 3.13
CA ILE A 29 2.54 4.51 4.35
C ILE A 29 3.51 4.96 5.45
N ASP A 30 4.59 4.21 5.68
CA ASP A 30 5.58 4.55 6.70
C ASP A 30 6.37 5.81 6.36
N LEU A 31 6.67 6.04 5.08
CA LEU A 31 7.26 7.29 4.61
C LEU A 31 6.32 8.47 4.87
N LEU A 32 5.04 8.37 4.52
CA LEU A 32 4.08 9.46 4.73
C LEU A 32 3.89 9.79 6.22
N LYS A 33 3.91 8.79 7.11
CA LYS A 33 3.89 9.03 8.56
C LYS A 33 5.10 9.84 9.03
N GLN A 34 6.30 9.53 8.52
CA GLN A 34 7.51 10.28 8.84
C GLN A 34 7.43 11.71 8.31
N VAL A 35 6.92 11.89 7.09
CA VAL A 35 6.71 13.23 6.49
C VAL A 35 5.73 14.04 7.33
N ALA A 36 4.56 13.49 7.68
CA ALA A 36 3.58 14.17 8.52
C ALA A 36 4.17 14.56 9.88
N SER A 37 4.90 13.66 10.54
CA SER A 37 5.55 13.95 11.83
C SER A 37 6.61 15.06 11.72
N ALA A 38 7.40 15.06 10.65
CA ALA A 38 8.39 16.10 10.40
C ALA A 38 7.73 17.46 10.13
N MET A 39 6.65 17.47 9.34
CA MET A 39 5.88 18.69 9.02
C MET A 39 5.19 19.26 10.26
N ASP A 40 4.56 18.44 11.10
CA ASP A 40 3.97 18.89 12.36
C ASP A 40 5.03 19.50 13.29
N THR A 41 6.17 18.82 13.44
CA THR A 41 7.28 19.32 14.27
C THR A 41 7.82 20.66 13.75
N PHE A 42 8.05 20.76 12.43
CA PHE A 42 8.52 21.97 11.79
C PHE A 42 7.50 23.12 11.93
N GLY A 43 6.22 22.86 11.65
CA GLY A 43 5.16 23.84 11.76
C GLY A 43 5.01 24.40 13.17
N ARG A 44 5.00 23.52 14.19
CA ARG A 44 4.97 23.94 15.60
C ARG A 44 6.19 24.77 15.99
N ALA A 45 7.37 24.45 15.46
CA ALA A 45 8.59 25.22 15.70
C ALA A 45 8.51 26.64 15.10
N LEU A 46 7.94 26.78 13.89
CA LEU A 46 7.71 28.09 13.27
C LEU A 46 6.71 28.93 14.07
N ILE A 47 5.56 28.35 14.44
CA ILE A 47 4.55 29.04 15.27
C ILE A 47 5.18 29.52 16.58
N LYS A 48 5.94 28.65 17.26
CA LYS A 48 6.64 29.01 18.49
C LYS A 48 7.64 30.14 18.26
N THR A 49 8.46 30.04 17.21
CA THR A 49 9.46 31.06 16.86
C THR A 49 8.79 32.41 16.60
N ALA A 50 7.69 32.43 15.86
CA ALA A 50 6.92 33.64 15.60
C ALA A 50 6.39 34.26 16.90
N ARG A 51 5.87 33.45 17.83
CA ARG A 51 5.33 33.94 19.11
C ARG A 51 6.41 34.42 20.08
N ASP A 52 7.55 33.72 20.11
CA ASP A 52 8.67 34.05 20.98
C ASP A 52 9.51 35.22 20.46
N SER A 53 9.33 35.60 19.19
CA SER A 53 9.98 36.75 18.56
C SER A 53 9.48 38.06 19.19
N ARG A 54 10.30 38.63 20.08
CA ARG A 54 10.11 39.97 20.62
C ARG A 54 10.68 41.01 19.67
N LEU A 55 9.86 41.98 19.29
CA LEU A 55 10.34 43.15 18.58
C LEU A 55 10.95 44.13 19.61
N PRO A 56 12.05 44.81 19.28
CA PRO A 56 12.58 45.86 20.15
C PRO A 56 11.52 46.95 20.36
N ASP A 57 11.31 47.36 21.62
CA ASP A 57 10.33 48.40 21.96
C ASP A 57 10.61 49.76 21.27
N MET A 58 11.86 49.95 20.82
CA MET A 58 12.38 51.14 20.15
C MET A 58 12.05 51.21 18.65
N GLU A 59 11.53 50.13 18.04
CA GLU A 59 11.19 50.16 16.62
C GLU A 59 9.84 50.82 16.36
N HIS A 60 9.83 51.76 15.42
CA HIS A 60 8.65 52.55 15.06
C HIS A 60 8.54 52.67 13.53
N GLY A 61 7.36 53.06 13.06
CA GLY A 61 7.12 53.29 11.63
C GLY A 61 7.14 52.01 10.78
N GLU A 62 7.58 52.15 9.54
CA GLU A 62 7.50 51.10 8.51
C GLU A 62 8.31 49.84 8.87
N LEU A 63 9.46 49.99 9.54
CA LEU A 63 10.30 48.87 9.95
C LEU A 63 9.57 47.91 10.91
N LYS A 64 8.90 48.47 11.92
CA LYS A 64 8.08 47.68 12.87
C LYS A 64 6.93 46.99 12.15
N ALA A 65 6.29 47.66 11.19
CA ALA A 65 5.23 47.06 10.39
C ALA A 65 5.76 45.88 9.55
N SER A 66 6.93 46.02 8.92
CA SER A 66 7.58 44.94 8.17
C SER A 66 7.98 43.76 9.05
N LEU A 67 8.51 43.99 10.25
CA LEU A 67 8.84 42.90 11.17
C LEU A 67 7.60 42.19 11.72
N LEU A 68 6.51 42.93 12.01
CA LEU A 68 5.23 42.32 12.39
C LEU A 68 4.63 41.49 11.24
N ALA A 69 4.75 41.96 10.00
CA ALA A 69 4.32 41.21 8.83
C ALA A 69 5.14 39.93 8.68
N ALA A 70 6.48 39.99 8.77
CA ALA A 70 7.35 38.83 8.71
C ALA A 70 7.02 37.80 9.80
N ARG A 71 6.80 38.25 11.04
CA ARG A 71 6.38 37.38 12.16
C ARG A 71 5.05 36.68 11.86
N THR A 72 4.07 37.43 11.37
CA THR A 72 2.76 36.89 10.99
C THR A 72 2.87 35.87 9.86
N SER A 73 3.71 36.12 8.85
CA SER A 73 3.97 35.17 7.77
C SER A 73 4.61 33.87 8.27
N VAL A 74 5.56 33.95 9.21
CA VAL A 74 6.17 32.75 9.82
C VAL A 74 5.14 31.95 10.62
N GLU A 75 4.26 32.62 11.39
CA GLU A 75 3.17 31.93 12.09
C GLU A 75 2.22 31.24 11.11
N TYR A 76 1.86 31.92 10.02
CA TYR A 76 1.02 31.38 8.95
C TYR A 76 1.65 30.14 8.27
N TRP A 77 2.93 30.20 7.88
CA TRP A 77 3.63 29.03 7.32
C TRP A 77 3.72 27.87 8.30
N GLY A 78 3.84 28.19 9.59
CA GLY A 78 3.80 27.19 10.64
C GLY A 78 2.44 26.49 10.71
N GLN A 79 1.34 27.25 10.63
CA GLN A 79 -0.01 26.70 10.61
C GLN A 79 -0.26 25.86 9.34
N ASP A 80 0.10 26.38 8.16
CA ASP A 80 -0.01 25.65 6.89
C ASP A 80 0.72 24.30 6.94
N SER A 81 1.89 24.25 7.60
CA SER A 81 2.66 23.02 7.76
C SER A 81 1.98 21.99 8.68
N VAL A 82 1.32 22.45 9.75
CA VAL A 82 0.54 21.59 10.66
C VAL A 82 -0.71 21.07 9.95
N ASP A 83 -1.44 21.93 9.25
CA ASP A 83 -2.66 21.55 8.52
C ASP A 83 -2.34 20.52 7.42
N ALA A 84 -1.23 20.70 6.71
CA ALA A 84 -0.75 19.73 5.74
C ALA A 84 -0.33 18.40 6.38
N ALA A 85 0.27 18.41 7.57
CA ALA A 85 0.58 17.19 8.32
C ALA A 85 -0.68 16.40 8.70
N ASP A 86 -1.74 17.10 9.13
CA ASP A 86 -3.04 16.51 9.46
C ASP A 86 -3.73 15.92 8.22
N ALA A 87 -3.67 16.62 7.08
CA ALA A 87 -4.16 16.11 5.80
C ALA A 87 -3.43 14.82 5.39
N ILE A 88 -2.09 14.80 5.46
CA ILE A 88 -1.30 13.60 5.17
C ILE A 88 -1.67 12.45 6.13
N THR A 89 -1.85 12.74 7.42
CA THR A 89 -2.24 11.72 8.42
C THR A 89 -3.59 11.09 8.09
N THR A 90 -4.53 11.88 7.58
CA THR A 90 -5.84 11.39 7.11
C THR A 90 -5.68 10.44 5.91
N GLU A 91 -4.89 10.83 4.91
CA GLU A 91 -4.58 10.00 3.74
C GLU A 91 -3.87 8.69 4.12
N VAL A 92 -2.91 8.74 5.05
CA VAL A 92 -2.22 7.57 5.61
C VAL A 92 -3.22 6.58 6.22
N THR A 93 -4.22 7.09 6.92
CA THR A 93 -5.25 6.26 7.56
C THR A 93 -6.07 5.53 6.51
N GLN A 94 -6.50 6.22 5.45
CA GLN A 94 -7.23 5.61 4.34
C GLN A 94 -6.38 4.56 3.60
N LEU A 95 -5.13 4.87 3.27
CA LEU A 95 -4.21 3.93 2.63
C LEU A 95 -3.97 2.68 3.48
N SER A 96 -3.88 2.83 4.80
CA SER A 96 -3.73 1.70 5.73
C SER A 96 -4.96 0.79 5.74
N GLN A 97 -6.16 1.35 5.63
CA GLN A 97 -7.40 0.59 5.49
C GLN A 97 -7.43 -0.18 4.16
N TYR A 98 -7.10 0.49 3.05
CA TYR A 98 -7.02 -0.16 1.74
C TYR A 98 -5.99 -1.29 1.69
N LEU A 99 -4.80 -1.10 2.28
CA LEU A 99 -3.80 -2.14 2.38
C LEU A 99 -4.31 -3.36 3.17
N THR A 100 -5.03 -3.11 4.27
CA THR A 100 -5.62 -4.18 5.08
C THR A 100 -6.66 -4.97 4.28
N GLN A 101 -7.54 -4.26 3.57
CA GLN A 101 -8.54 -4.87 2.70
C GLN A 101 -7.89 -5.65 1.55
N ALA A 102 -6.87 -5.10 0.91
CA ALA A 102 -6.13 -5.75 -0.16
C ALA A 102 -5.50 -7.07 0.32
N LYS A 103 -4.82 -7.05 1.47
CA LYS A 103 -4.25 -8.28 2.08
C LYS A 103 -5.31 -9.35 2.33
N LEU A 104 -6.49 -8.96 2.80
CA LEU A 104 -7.60 -9.89 3.03
C LEU A 104 -8.10 -10.50 1.70
N ILE A 105 -8.33 -9.68 0.68
CA ILE A 105 -8.74 -10.12 -0.65
C ILE A 105 -7.70 -11.08 -1.23
N CYS A 106 -6.40 -10.76 -1.14
CA CYS A 106 -5.33 -11.65 -1.61
C CYS A 106 -5.34 -13.01 -0.91
N LYS A 107 -5.58 -13.03 0.40
CA LYS A 107 -5.65 -14.26 1.18
C LYS A 107 -6.80 -15.14 0.69
N HIS A 108 -7.98 -14.57 0.49
CA HIS A 108 -9.14 -15.30 -0.04
C HIS A 108 -8.90 -15.80 -1.47
N ALA A 109 -8.37 -14.94 -2.36
CA ALA A 109 -8.07 -15.32 -3.73
C ALA A 109 -7.04 -16.46 -3.80
N LYS A 110 -6.02 -16.45 -2.93
CA LYS A 110 -5.03 -17.54 -2.83
C LYS A 110 -5.64 -18.85 -2.40
N GLU A 111 -6.54 -18.84 -1.42
CA GLU A 111 -7.20 -20.06 -0.97
C GLU A 111 -8.11 -20.63 -2.05
N GLN A 112 -8.90 -19.77 -2.71
CA GLN A 112 -9.76 -20.18 -3.82
C GLN A 112 -8.94 -20.74 -5.00
N ALA A 113 -7.83 -20.09 -5.35
CA ALA A 113 -6.93 -20.58 -6.38
C ALA A 113 -6.40 -21.97 -6.02
N LYS A 114 -5.92 -22.18 -4.79
CA LYS A 114 -5.42 -23.48 -4.33
C LYS A 114 -6.48 -24.58 -4.43
N GLN A 115 -7.71 -24.30 -4.00
CA GLN A 115 -8.83 -25.25 -4.09
C GLN A 115 -9.13 -25.62 -5.54
N ARG A 116 -9.21 -24.64 -6.45
CA ARG A 116 -9.46 -24.91 -7.88
C ARG A 116 -8.31 -25.68 -8.52
N GLN A 117 -7.07 -25.35 -8.19
CA GLN A 117 -5.89 -26.07 -8.67
C GLN A 117 -5.91 -27.54 -8.24
N GLN A 118 -6.32 -27.82 -7.01
CA GLN A 118 -6.47 -29.17 -6.50
C GLN A 118 -7.58 -29.93 -7.26
N GLN A 119 -8.74 -29.31 -7.46
CA GLN A 119 -9.84 -29.91 -8.23
C GLN A 119 -9.41 -30.27 -9.66
N VAL A 120 -8.67 -29.38 -10.34
CA VAL A 120 -8.14 -29.66 -11.69
C VAL A 120 -7.16 -30.84 -11.69
N ARG A 121 -6.23 -30.90 -10.72
CA ARG A 121 -5.28 -32.01 -10.59
C ARG A 121 -5.98 -33.34 -10.34
N GLU A 122 -6.98 -33.36 -9.46
CA GLU A 122 -7.77 -34.56 -9.16
C GLU A 122 -8.63 -34.99 -10.35
N GLY A 123 -9.24 -34.04 -11.07
CA GLY A 123 -9.98 -34.33 -12.31
C GLY A 123 -9.08 -34.91 -13.39
N MET A 124 -7.87 -34.37 -13.55
CA MET A 124 -6.90 -34.88 -14.52
C MET A 124 -6.43 -36.31 -14.19
N ARG A 125 -6.18 -36.62 -12.91
CA ARG A 125 -5.86 -37.99 -12.48
C ARG A 125 -6.99 -38.97 -12.82
N ARG A 126 -8.24 -38.60 -12.59
CA ARG A 126 -9.41 -39.41 -12.96
C ARG A 126 -9.50 -39.66 -14.46
N VAL A 127 -9.29 -38.62 -15.29
CA VAL A 127 -9.28 -38.76 -16.75
C VAL A 127 -8.14 -39.66 -17.23
N GLN A 128 -6.93 -39.50 -16.69
CA GLN A 128 -5.78 -40.34 -17.04
C GLN A 128 -6.01 -41.80 -16.66
N GLN A 129 -6.61 -42.05 -15.48
CA GLN A 129 -6.95 -43.40 -15.05
C GLN A 129 -7.99 -44.04 -15.98
N ALA A 130 -9.08 -43.33 -16.30
CA ALA A 130 -10.09 -43.80 -17.23
C ALA A 130 -9.54 -44.06 -18.65
N GLN A 131 -8.59 -43.23 -19.12
CA GLN A 131 -7.90 -43.44 -20.40
C GLN A 131 -7.09 -44.74 -20.40
N ARG A 132 -6.33 -45.03 -19.34
CA ARG A 132 -5.57 -46.28 -19.22
C ARG A 132 -6.47 -47.50 -19.18
N GLU A 133 -7.53 -47.45 -18.36
CA GLU A 133 -8.50 -48.55 -18.26
C GLU A 133 -9.22 -48.80 -19.60
N SER A 134 -9.51 -47.74 -20.37
CA SER A 134 -10.10 -47.86 -21.71
C SER A 134 -9.13 -48.52 -22.70
N GLN A 135 -7.87 -48.07 -22.72
CA GLN A 135 -6.82 -48.64 -23.59
C GLN A 135 -6.54 -50.11 -23.28
N GLU A 136 -6.47 -50.48 -21.99
CA GLU A 136 -6.31 -51.87 -21.57
C GLU A 136 -7.49 -52.75 -22.03
N LYS A 137 -8.72 -52.24 -21.93
CA LYS A 137 -9.91 -52.96 -22.42
C LYS A 137 -9.92 -53.13 -23.93
N THR A 138 -9.50 -52.12 -24.70
CA THR A 138 -9.44 -52.24 -26.17
C THR A 138 -8.36 -53.25 -26.59
N SER A 139 -7.19 -53.21 -25.95
CA SER A 139 -6.11 -54.16 -26.24
C SER A 139 -6.40 -55.63 -25.91
N ARG A 140 -7.39 -55.90 -25.04
CA ARG A 140 -7.86 -57.27 -24.71
C ARG A 140 -8.95 -57.80 -25.64
N VAL A 141 -9.56 -56.95 -26.46
CA VAL A 141 -10.61 -57.34 -27.41
C VAL A 141 -10.00 -57.68 -28.78
N ASP A 142 -8.83 -57.12 -29.11
CA ASP A 142 -8.12 -57.31 -30.39
C ASP A 142 -7.05 -58.43 -30.36
N GLY A 143 -6.90 -59.18 -29.27
CA GLY A 143 -5.94 -60.28 -29.11
C GLY A 143 -6.61 -61.57 -28.64
#